data_AF-A0A0F8ZXG0-F1
#
_entry.id   AF-A0A0F8ZXG0-F1
#
_cell.length_a   1.000
_cell.length_b   1.000
_cell.length_c   1.000
_cell.angle_alpha   90.00
_cell.angle_beta   90.00
_cell.angle_gamma   90.00
#
_symmetry.space_group_name_H-M   'P 1'
#
loop_
_entity.id
_entity.type
_entity.pdbx_description
1 polymer ?
#
loop_
_entity_poly.entity_id
_entity_poly.type
_entity_poly.pdbx_seq_one_letter_code
_entity_poly.pdbx_strand_id
1 'polypeptide(L)' 'MKVLLLDIDSKLPNIALKKIEMYHDLKGDEVTWNEEQFYYVDKVYVSCIFTKNKERVDKLAESRPCVVAGGTG' A
#
# COMPACT_ATOMS: atom_id res chain seq x y z
N MET A 1 9.47 11.07 -4.44
CA MET A 1 9.27 10.18 -3.27
C MET A 1 9.18 8.75 -3.76
N LYS A 2 9.54 7.77 -2.93
CA LYS A 2 9.37 6.34 -3.21
C LYS A 2 8.13 5.83 -2.49
N VAL A 3 7.14 5.38 -3.25
CA VAL A 3 5.83 4.99 -2.75
C VAL A 3 5.57 3.51 -3.04
N LEU A 4 5.22 2.76 -2.00
CA LEU A 4 4.84 1.36 -2.14
C LEU A 4 3.33 1.20 -2.01
N LEU A 5 2.72 0.55 -3.00
CA LEU A 5 1.30 0.20 -3.00
C LEU A 5 1.15 -1.30 -2.76
N LEU A 6 0.35 -1.67 -1.76
CA LEU A 6 0.11 -3.05 -1.35
C LEU A 6 -1.38 -3.39 -1.43
N ASP A 7 -1.74 -4.32 -2.31
CA ASP A 7 -3.04 -4.97 -2.32
C ASP A 7 -2.91 -6.34 -1.64
N ILE A 8 -3.38 -6.44 -0.39
CA ILE A 8 -3.20 -7.64 0.43
C ILE A 8 -4.16 -8.78 0.04
N ASP A 9 -5.30 -8.43 -0.54
CA ASP A 9 -6.46 -9.33 -0.61
C ASP A 9 -6.75 -9.87 -2.01
N SER A 10 -6.32 -9.19 -3.06
CA SER A 10 -6.90 -9.42 -4.37
C SER A 10 -5.89 -9.42 -5.53
N LYS A 11 -6.24 -10.20 -6.56
CA LYS A 11 -5.68 -10.07 -7.92
C LYS A 11 -6.50 -9.12 -8.79
N LEU A 12 -7.61 -8.61 -8.25
CA LEU A 12 -8.49 -7.69 -8.97
C LEU A 12 -7.91 -6.27 -8.87
N PRO A 13 -8.14 -5.41 -9.87
CA PRO A 13 -7.65 -4.04 -9.82
C PRO A 13 -8.24 -3.26 -8.65
N ASN A 14 -7.39 -2.84 -7.71
CA ASN A 14 -7.80 -1.94 -6.63
C ASN A 14 -7.85 -0.49 -7.14
N ILE A 15 -9.06 -0.01 -7.43
CA ILE A 15 -9.29 1.33 -8.00
C ILE A 15 -8.76 2.45 -7.07
N ALA A 16 -8.84 2.27 -5.75
CA ALA A 16 -8.37 3.27 -4.81
C ALA A 16 -6.83 3.39 -4.86
N LEU A 17 -6.12 2.26 -4.84
CA LEU A 17 -4.67 2.25 -5.02
C LEU A 17 -4.27 2.76 -6.42
N LYS A 18 -5.05 2.48 -7.46
CA LYS A 18 -4.81 3.04 -8.81
C LYS A 18 -4.97 4.55 -8.88
N LYS A 19 -5.89 5.14 -8.12
CA LYS A 19 -5.99 6.61 -8.00
C LYS A 19 -4.79 7.20 -7.26
N ILE A 20 -4.28 6.50 -6.26
CA ILE A 20 -3.09 6.92 -5.51
C ILE A 20 -1.84 6.84 -6.40
N GLU A 21 -1.68 5.77 -7.17
CA GLU A 21 -0.64 5.64 -8.21
C GLU A 21 -0.67 6.84 -9.14
N MET A 22 -1.82 7.11 -9.79
CA MET A 22 -1.97 8.25 -10.70
C MET A 22 -1.60 9.59 -10.04
N TYR A 23 -1.98 9.80 -8.79
CA TYR A 23 -1.64 11.02 -8.05
C TYR A 23 -0.13 11.20 -7.87
N HIS A 24 0.58 10.11 -7.56
CA HIS A 24 2.03 10.11 -7.36
C HIS A 24 2.78 10.21 -8.68
N ASP A 25 2.32 9.51 -9.72
CA ASP A 25 2.87 9.61 -11.07
C ASP A 25 2.79 11.05 -11.62
N LEU A 26 1.65 11.72 -11.42
CA LEU A 26 1.47 13.13 -11.83
C LEU A 26 2.40 14.10 -11.09
N LYS A 27 2.92 13.70 -9.93
CA LYS A 27 3.90 14.46 -9.15
C LYS A 27 5.34 14.12 -9.48
N GLY A 28 5.59 13.09 -10.30
CA GLY A 28 6.91 12.57 -10.60
C GLY A 28 7.49 11.72 -9.46
N ASP A 29 6.65 11.15 -8.60
CA ASP A 29 7.07 10.19 -7.59
C ASP A 29 7.28 8.80 -8.21
N GLU A 30 8.10 7.97 -7.57
CA GLU A 30 8.38 6.59 -7.97
C GLU A 30 7.40 5.66 -7.24
N VAL A 31 6.55 4.96 -8.00
CA VAL A 31 5.52 4.06 -7.46
C VAL A 31 5.88 2.61 -7.76
N THR A 32 5.87 1.77 -6.73
CA THR A 32 6.12 0.32 -6.82
C THR A 32 4.93 -0.45 -6.26
N TRP A 33 4.59 -1.59 -6.88
CA TRP A 33 3.46 -2.43 -6.48
C TRP A 33 3.90 -3.78 -5.96
N ASN A 34 3.35 -4.21 -4.82
CA ASN A 34 3.43 -5.59 -4.31
C ASN A 34 4.86 -6.18 -4.25
N GLU A 35 5.88 -5.33 -4.26
CA GLU A 35 7.26 -5.77 -4.07
C GLU A 35 7.56 -5.85 -2.58
N GLU A 36 8.04 -7.01 -2.16
CA GLU A 36 8.61 -7.21 -0.82
C GLU A 36 10.02 -6.62 -0.70
N GLN A 37 10.54 -5.98 -1.76
CA GLN A 37 11.83 -5.28 -1.71
C GLN A 37 11.62 -3.91 -1.08
N PHE A 38 11.44 -3.98 0.25
CA PHE A 38 11.11 -2.92 1.21
C PHE A 38 12.21 -1.87 1.43
N TYR A 39 13.17 -1.69 0.52
CA TYR A 39 14.34 -0.86 0.77
C TYR A 39 14.07 0.60 0.42
N TYR A 40 13.93 1.42 1.47
CA TYR A 40 13.87 2.89 1.44
C TYR A 40 12.66 3.51 0.73
N VAL A 41 11.45 3.13 1.14
CA VAL A 41 10.22 3.80 0.71
C VAL A 41 9.83 4.90 1.70
N ASP A 42 9.43 6.05 1.18
CA ASP A 42 9.00 7.20 1.97
C ASP A 42 7.57 7.02 2.50
N LYS A 43 6.73 6.29 1.74
CA LYS A 43 5.32 6.07 2.08
C LYS A 43 4.82 4.72 1.59
N VAL A 44 3.97 4.09 2.39
CA VAL A 44 3.32 2.83 2.04
C VAL A 44 1.81 3.02 2.12
N TYR A 45 1.08 2.66 1.06
CA TYR A 45 -0.37 2.58 1.08
C TYR A 45 -0.79 1.13 0.99
N VAL A 46 -1.58 0.68 1.95
CA VAL A 46 -2.06 -0.70 2.01
C VAL A 46 -3.58 -0.73 2.01
N SER A 47 -4.15 -1.62 1.19
CA SER A 47 -5.58 -1.88 1.16
C SER A 47 -5.87 -3.29 1.62
N CYS A 48 -6.78 -3.41 2.60
CA CYS A 48 -7.27 -4.68 3.13
C CYS A 48 -8.80 -4.61 3.34
N ILE A 49 -9.52 -5.41 2.59
CA ILE A 49 -10.96 -5.59 2.59
C ILE A 49 -11.36 -6.75 3.52
N PHE A 50 -10.60 -7.85 3.55
CA PHE A 50 -10.94 -9.03 4.32
C PHE A 50 -10.31 -9.02 5.72
N THR A 51 -11.15 -9.15 6.74
CA THR A 51 -10.74 -9.15 8.15
C THR A 51 -9.74 -10.26 8.51
N LYS A 52 -9.75 -11.39 7.78
CA LYS A 52 -8.79 -12.49 7.96
C LYS A 52 -7.33 -12.06 7.74
N ASN A 53 -7.11 -10.99 6.97
CA ASN A 53 -5.78 -10.48 6.65
C ASN A 53 -5.40 -9.23 7.47
N LYS A 54 -6.27 -8.81 8.39
CA LYS A 54 -6.06 -7.64 9.25
C LYS A 54 -4.75 -7.72 10.04
N GLU A 55 -4.46 -8.88 10.63
CA GLU A 55 -3.25 -9.11 11.41
C GLU A 55 -1.97 -8.78 10.61
N ARG A 56 -1.97 -9.06 9.31
CA ARG A 56 -0.84 -8.75 8.42
C ARG A 56 -0.68 -7.25 8.20
N VAL A 57 -1.78 -6.50 8.14
CA VAL A 57 -1.78 -5.03 8.03
C VAL A 57 -1.34 -4.40 9.33
N ASP A 58 -1.82 -4.90 10.47
CA ASP A 58 -1.48 -4.39 11.79
C ASP A 58 0.02 -4.55 12.06
N LYS A 59 0.58 -5.74 11.79
CA LYS A 59 2.04 -5.98 11.86
C LYS A 59 2.83 -5.04 10.95
N LEU A 60 2.31 -4.72 9.77
CA LEU A 60 2.96 -3.80 8.84
C LEU A 60 2.93 -2.36 9.38
N ALA A 61 1.81 -1.92 9.94
CA ALA A 61 1.66 -0.58 10.53
C ALA A 61 2.49 -0.42 11.82
N GLU A 62 2.57 -1.45 12.65
CA GLU A 62 3.41 -1.45 13.86
C GLU A 62 4.90 -1.36 13.52
N SER A 63 5.34 -2.08 12.48
CA SER A 63 6.74 -2.07 12.07
C SER A 63 7.17 -0.77 11.38
N ARG A 64 6.23 0.05 10.89
CA ARG A 64 6.53 1.27 10.14
C ARG A 64 5.50 2.39 10.32
N PRO A 65 5.91 3.57 10.83
CA PRO A 65 5.02 4.73 10.96
C PRO A 65 4.63 5.37 9.63
N CYS A 66 5.26 5.01 8.50
CA CYS A 66 4.97 5.56 7.17
C CYS A 66 3.84 4.83 6.41
N VAL A 67 3.17 3.89 7.09
CA VAL A 67 2.07 3.09 6.52
C VAL A 67 0.75 3.84 6.67
N VAL A 68 0.01 3.93 5.58
CA VAL A 68 -1.38 4.37 5.54
C VAL A 68 -2.23 3.17 5.16
N ALA A 69 -3.00 2.66 6.12
CA ALA A 69 -3.91 1.54 5.91
C ALA A 69 -5.32 2.02 5.58
N GLY A 70 -5.98 1.31 4.67
CA GLY A 70 -7.38 1.54 4.31
C GLY A 70 -8.10 0.26 3.94
N GLY A 71 -9.42 0.36 3.82
CA GLY A 71 -10.32 -0.78 3.61
C GLY A 71 -11.12 -1.13 4.86
N THR A 72 -11.94 -2.18 4.76
CA THR A 72 -12.90 -2.59 5.80
C THR A 72 -12.41 -3.76 6.66
N GLY A 73 -11.26 -4.35 6.31
CA GLY A 73 -10.65 -5.49 7.00
C GLY A 73 -10.07 -5.15 8.35
#